data_AF-A0A6G2VXE1-F1
#
_entry.id   AF-A0A6G2VXE1-F1
#
_cell.length_a   1.000
_cell.length_b   1.000
_cell.length_c   1.000
_cell.angle_alpha   90.00
_cell.angle_beta   90.00
_cell.angle_gamma   90.00
#
_symmetry.space_group_name_H-M   'P 1'
#
loop_
_entity.id
_entity.type
_entity.pdbx_description
1 polymer ?
#
loop_
_entity_poly.entity_id
_entity_poly.type
_entity_poly.pdbx_seq_one_letter_code
_entity_poly.pdbx_strand_id
1 'polypeptide(L)'
;MILTLLDDLAEVSAAEWDVLAASTGLYLSHRWLAAQQPDPTARVRYALVHDGGHLVAAAPLYLIDTEPNALYRVQDLVPGRTPARTLLAGARRGYLNAPLLHPRLTPGRRREALNSLLTATASLAEAHRAQSWWLYVTDSAAAELADACGTEPVRLADDARIPLPGGTFDDYLAALPSKRRVAVRRERRAFAEAGYEVRTLRLSECADTA
;
A
#
# COMPACT_ATOMS: atom_id res chain seq x y z
N MET A 1 -7.28 -17.61 -15.26
CA MET A 1 -6.25 -16.80 -14.59
C MET A 1 -5.13 -17.71 -14.13
N ILE A 2 -3.89 -17.26 -14.22
CA ILE A 2 -2.69 -18.01 -13.82
C ILE A 2 -2.08 -17.29 -12.63
N LEU A 3 -1.98 -17.99 -11.49
CA LEU A 3 -1.30 -17.50 -10.29
C LEU A 3 0.17 -17.96 -10.31
N THR A 4 1.08 -17.03 -10.02
CA THR A 4 2.52 -17.29 -9.89
C THR A 4 3.06 -16.62 -8.63
N LEU A 5 4.14 -17.17 -8.06
CA LEU A 5 4.83 -16.61 -6.91
C LEU A 5 6.30 -16.38 -7.26
N LEU A 6 6.74 -15.12 -7.26
CA LEU A 6 8.14 -14.75 -7.49
C LEU A 6 8.83 -14.43 -6.16
N ASP A 7 10.15 -14.56 -6.15
CA ASP A 7 11.00 -14.18 -5.00
C ASP A 7 11.55 -12.76 -5.14
N ASP A 8 11.65 -12.24 -6.37
CA ASP A 8 12.20 -10.92 -6.67
C ASP A 8 11.23 -10.06 -7.49
N LEU A 9 10.93 -8.86 -7.01
CA LEU A 9 10.08 -7.90 -7.72
C LEU A 9 10.74 -7.39 -9.02
N ALA A 10 12.06 -7.46 -9.13
CA ALA A 10 12.79 -7.08 -10.34
C ALA A 10 12.43 -7.95 -11.56
N GLU A 11 11.87 -9.15 -11.33
CA GLU A 11 11.34 -10.03 -12.38
C GLU A 11 10.03 -9.51 -13.00
N VAL A 12 9.43 -8.46 -12.43
CA VAL A 12 8.16 -7.88 -12.87
C VAL A 12 8.41 -6.49 -13.45
N SER A 13 7.79 -6.19 -14.59
CA SER A 13 7.83 -4.86 -15.19
C SER A 13 7.25 -3.81 -14.25
N ALA A 14 8.03 -2.76 -13.94
CA ALA A 14 7.56 -1.63 -13.15
C ALA A 14 6.33 -0.96 -13.78
N ALA A 15 6.30 -0.85 -15.11
CA ALA A 15 5.17 -0.25 -15.83
C ALA A 15 3.89 -1.07 -15.67
N GLU A 16 3.97 -2.40 -15.74
CA GLU A 16 2.79 -3.27 -15.55
C GLU A 16 2.32 -3.28 -14.10
N TRP A 17 3.26 -3.31 -13.15
CA TRP A 17 2.94 -3.24 -11.73
C TRP A 17 2.28 -1.90 -11.35
N ASP A 18 2.83 -0.79 -11.83
CA ASP A 18 2.35 0.55 -11.48
C ASP A 18 0.97 0.87 -12.08
N VAL A 19 0.56 0.17 -13.16
CA VAL A 19 -0.84 0.20 -13.63
C VAL A 19 -1.80 -0.33 -12.55
N LEU A 20 -1.41 -1.36 -11.79
CA LEU A 20 -2.21 -1.85 -10.68
C LEU A 20 -2.15 -0.90 -9.47
N ALA A 21 -0.97 -0.34 -9.18
CA ALA A 21 -0.74 0.52 -8.02
C ALA A 21 -1.29 1.95 -8.17
N ALA A 22 -1.69 2.36 -9.37
CA ALA A 22 -2.15 3.72 -9.67
C ALA A 22 -3.27 4.20 -8.73
N SER A 23 -4.16 3.31 -8.28
CA SER A 23 -5.27 3.63 -7.37
C SER A 23 -4.93 3.50 -5.88
N THR A 24 -3.80 2.88 -5.55
CA THR A 24 -3.42 2.54 -4.16
C THR A 24 -2.25 3.38 -3.65
N GLY A 25 -1.46 3.97 -4.56
CA GLY A 25 -0.50 5.03 -4.26
C GLY A 25 0.94 4.55 -4.08
N LEU A 26 1.79 5.45 -3.56
CA LEU A 26 3.24 5.30 -3.49
C LEU A 26 3.70 3.99 -2.82
N TYR A 27 3.06 3.61 -1.70
CA TYR A 27 3.53 2.52 -0.84
C TYR A 27 3.34 1.12 -1.43
N LEU A 28 2.62 1.02 -2.54
CA LEU A 28 2.49 -0.19 -3.34
C LEU A 28 3.07 -0.03 -4.74
N SER A 29 3.70 1.11 -5.06
CA SER A 29 4.42 1.28 -6.33
C SER A 29 5.62 0.33 -6.40
N HIS A 30 5.98 -0.06 -7.62
CA HIS A 30 7.08 -0.99 -7.87
C HIS A 30 8.38 -0.51 -7.21
N ARG A 31 8.75 0.75 -7.47
CA ARG A 31 9.98 1.37 -6.92
C ARG A 31 10.03 1.41 -5.39
N TRP A 32 8.88 1.62 -4.73
CA TRP A 32 8.84 1.65 -3.26
C TRP A 32 9.05 0.24 -2.72
N LEU A 33 8.31 -0.74 -3.23
CA LEU A 33 8.42 -2.13 -2.79
C LEU A 33 9.81 -2.70 -3.08
N ALA A 34 10.42 -2.37 -4.22
CA ALA A 34 11.79 -2.77 -4.55
C ALA A 34 12.81 -2.20 -3.55
N ALA A 35 12.65 -0.94 -3.12
CA ALA A 35 13.50 -0.34 -2.10
C ALA A 35 13.31 -1.00 -0.71
N GLN A 36 12.12 -1.55 -0.44
CA GLN A 36 11.82 -2.25 0.81
C GLN A 36 12.11 -3.76 0.80
N GLN A 37 12.38 -4.36 -0.37
CA GLN A 37 12.61 -5.80 -0.51
C GLN A 37 13.82 -6.31 0.29
N PRO A 38 14.97 -5.60 0.35
CA PRO A 38 16.07 -5.96 1.23
C PRO A 38 15.74 -5.64 2.69
N ASP A 39 15.09 -6.57 3.39
CA ASP A 39 14.76 -6.43 4.81
C ASP A 39 15.12 -7.72 5.57
N PRO A 40 16.04 -7.68 6.55
CA PRO A 40 16.45 -8.87 7.31
C PRO A 40 15.36 -9.38 8.27
N THR A 41 14.27 -8.64 8.44
CA THR A 41 13.22 -8.94 9.42
C THR A 41 12.03 -9.72 8.81
N ALA A 42 11.96 -9.84 7.48
CA ALA A 42 10.93 -10.60 6.80
C ALA A 42 11.41 -11.12 5.45
N ARG A 43 10.78 -12.21 4.98
CA ARG A 43 10.94 -12.71 3.61
C ARG A 43 9.70 -12.38 2.81
N VAL A 44 9.87 -11.88 1.59
CA VAL A 44 8.75 -11.51 0.72
C VAL A 44 8.63 -12.46 -0.46
N ARG A 45 7.39 -12.78 -0.83
CA ARG A 45 7.02 -13.39 -2.11
C ARG A 45 6.05 -12.47 -2.83
N TYR A 46 6.12 -12.42 -4.15
CA TYR A 46 5.20 -11.62 -4.95
C TYR A 46 4.20 -12.55 -5.61
N ALA A 47 2.94 -12.52 -5.16
CA ALA A 47 1.84 -13.20 -5.84
C ALA A 47 1.39 -12.37 -7.03
N LEU A 48 1.36 -12.98 -8.21
CA LEU A 48 0.92 -12.35 -9.45
C LEU A 48 -0.17 -13.18 -10.11
N VAL A 49 -1.23 -12.52 -10.54
CA VAL A 49 -2.34 -13.12 -11.27
C VAL A 49 -2.31 -12.57 -12.69
N HIS A 50 -2.13 -13.46 -13.65
CA HIS A 50 -2.18 -13.14 -15.07
C HIS A 50 -3.48 -13.62 -15.71
N ASP A 51 -4.00 -12.83 -16.64
CA ASP A 51 -5.16 -13.16 -17.45
C ASP A 51 -4.89 -12.80 -18.92
N GLY A 52 -4.97 -13.78 -19.82
CA GLY A 52 -4.62 -13.58 -21.23
C GLY A 52 -3.19 -13.04 -21.44
N GLY A 53 -2.25 -13.35 -20.53
CA GLY A 53 -0.88 -12.84 -20.58
C GLY A 53 -0.66 -11.47 -19.95
N HIS A 54 -1.73 -10.79 -19.49
CA HIS A 54 -1.62 -9.50 -18.82
C HIS A 54 -1.66 -9.65 -17.31
N LEU A 55 -0.83 -8.88 -16.61
CA LEU A 55 -0.88 -8.78 -15.16
C LEU A 55 -2.18 -8.08 -14.73
N VAL A 56 -3.04 -8.79 -14.01
CA VAL A 56 -4.35 -8.28 -13.57
C VAL A 56 -4.50 -8.12 -12.07
N ALA A 57 -3.67 -8.79 -11.27
CA ALA A 57 -3.61 -8.57 -9.83
C ALA A 57 -2.25 -8.94 -9.26
N ALA A 58 -1.89 -8.32 -8.14
CA ALA A 58 -0.67 -8.63 -7.43
C ALA A 58 -0.80 -8.41 -5.91
N ALA A 59 0.05 -9.08 -5.14
CA ALA A 59 0.26 -8.77 -3.73
C ALA A 59 1.67 -9.19 -3.30
N PRO A 60 2.46 -8.31 -2.67
CA PRO A 60 3.59 -8.77 -1.88
C PRO A 60 3.08 -9.49 -0.62
N LEU A 61 3.70 -10.63 -0.28
CA LEU A 61 3.35 -11.49 0.84
C LEU A 61 4.59 -11.63 1.73
N TYR A 62 4.60 -10.91 2.84
CA TYR A 62 5.72 -10.86 3.77
C TYR A 62 5.54 -11.87 4.89
N LEU A 63 6.37 -12.92 4.90
CA LEU A 63 6.52 -13.79 6.05
C LEU A 63 7.43 -13.12 7.07
N ILE A 64 6.85 -12.74 8.21
CA ILE A 64 7.54 -11.99 9.25
C ILE A 64 8.35 -12.94 10.12
N ASP A 65 9.66 -12.68 10.21
CA ASP A 65 10.55 -13.37 11.13
C ASP A 65 10.71 -12.54 12.43
N THR A 66 10.87 -11.22 12.31
CA THR A 66 10.78 -10.26 13.42
C THR A 66 10.06 -8.98 12.96
N GLU A 67 9.35 -8.29 13.84
CA GLU A 67 8.74 -6.99 13.50
C GLU A 67 9.13 -5.94 14.53
N PRO A 68 10.09 -5.05 14.21
CA PRO A 68 10.51 -3.99 15.13
C PRO A 68 9.48 -2.86 15.23
N ASN A 69 8.63 -2.68 14.23
CA ASN A 69 7.62 -1.62 14.24
C ASN A 69 6.35 -2.10 14.94
N ALA A 70 6.06 -1.55 16.14
CA ALA A 70 4.86 -1.88 16.90
C ALA A 70 3.56 -1.67 16.08
N LEU A 71 3.60 -0.76 15.12
CA LEU A 71 2.49 -0.48 14.21
C LEU A 71 2.29 -1.57 13.13
N TYR A 72 3.10 -2.63 13.10
CA TYR A 72 2.87 -3.81 12.24
C TYR A 72 2.80 -5.11 13.04
N ARG A 73 2.84 -5.04 14.38
CA ARG A 73 2.67 -6.18 15.28
C ARG A 73 1.19 -6.41 15.55
N VAL A 74 0.59 -7.35 14.81
CA VAL A 74 -0.84 -7.68 14.88
C VAL A 74 -1.34 -7.88 16.31
N GLN A 75 -0.56 -8.58 17.15
CA GLN A 75 -0.93 -8.85 18.54
C GLN A 75 -1.06 -7.60 19.42
N ASP A 76 -0.39 -6.50 19.05
CA ASP A 76 -0.51 -5.21 19.76
C ASP A 76 -1.67 -4.37 19.22
N LEU A 77 -1.98 -4.56 17.94
CA LEU A 77 -3.00 -3.78 17.21
C LEU A 77 -4.41 -4.33 17.40
N VAL A 78 -4.56 -5.65 17.54
CA VAL A 78 -5.86 -6.32 17.60
C VAL A 78 -6.07 -6.87 19.01
N PRO A 79 -7.04 -6.33 19.78
CA PRO A 79 -7.30 -6.77 21.14
C PRO A 79 -7.56 -8.28 21.27
N GLY A 80 -7.05 -8.89 22.34
CA GLY A 80 -7.28 -10.29 22.66
C GLY A 80 -6.50 -11.29 21.80
N ARG A 81 -5.54 -10.83 20.99
CA ARG A 81 -4.67 -11.70 20.20
C ARG A 81 -3.42 -12.12 20.98
N THR A 82 -3.06 -13.39 20.87
CA THR A 82 -1.76 -13.90 21.31
C THR A 82 -0.73 -13.73 20.19
N PRO A 83 0.56 -13.54 20.52
CA PRO A 83 1.62 -13.52 19.52
C PRO A 83 1.61 -14.82 18.69
N ALA A 84 1.62 -14.66 17.37
CA ALA A 84 1.72 -15.75 16.41
C ALA A 84 2.67 -15.33 15.28
N ARG A 85 3.16 -16.31 14.52
CA ARG A 85 3.88 -16.01 13.30
C ARG A 85 2.91 -15.34 12.33
N THR A 86 3.33 -14.25 11.70
CA THR A 86 2.46 -13.41 10.87
C THR A 86 2.91 -13.45 9.43
N LEU A 87 1.94 -13.51 8.52
CA LEU A 87 2.11 -13.20 7.11
C LEU A 87 1.35 -11.90 6.82
N LEU A 88 2.05 -10.87 6.36
CA LEU A 88 1.42 -9.61 5.96
C LEU A 88 1.27 -9.56 4.46
N ALA A 89 0.04 -9.38 3.98
CA ALA A 89 -0.25 -9.21 2.56
C ALA A 89 -0.41 -7.72 2.21
N GLY A 90 0.19 -7.32 1.09
CA GLY A 90 0.25 -5.92 0.67
C GLY A 90 1.35 -5.12 1.37
N ALA A 91 1.21 -3.80 1.46
CA ALA A 91 2.28 -2.92 1.94
C ALA A 91 2.63 -3.14 3.43
N ARG A 92 3.91 -3.42 3.70
CA ARG A 92 4.48 -3.55 5.06
C ARG A 92 5.12 -2.25 5.59
N ARG A 93 5.21 -1.21 4.76
CA ARG A 93 5.79 0.09 5.11
C ARG A 93 4.99 1.19 4.41
N GLY A 94 4.46 2.15 5.19
CA GLY A 94 3.73 3.31 4.65
C GLY A 94 2.29 3.50 5.14
N TYR A 95 1.76 2.60 5.97
CA TYR A 95 0.44 2.75 6.61
C TYR A 95 -0.75 2.96 5.65
N LEU A 96 -0.63 2.50 4.39
CA LEU A 96 -1.70 2.48 3.42
C LEU A 96 -1.52 1.26 2.52
N ASN A 97 -2.59 0.49 2.38
CA ASN A 97 -2.58 -0.79 1.72
C ASN A 97 -3.90 -1.04 0.97
N ALA A 98 -3.86 -1.93 -0.01
CA ALA A 98 -5.03 -2.47 -0.71
C ALA A 98 -4.56 -3.65 -1.59
N PRO A 99 -5.44 -4.61 -1.91
CA PRO A 99 -5.16 -5.57 -2.97
C PRO A 99 -4.92 -4.84 -4.30
N LEU A 100 -3.82 -5.17 -4.99
CA LEU A 100 -3.55 -4.60 -6.31
C LEU A 100 -4.38 -5.36 -7.33
N LEU A 101 -5.38 -4.67 -7.88
CA LEU A 101 -6.35 -5.22 -8.84
C LEU A 101 -6.45 -4.24 -10.00
N HIS A 102 -6.32 -4.75 -11.23
CA HIS A 102 -6.32 -3.92 -12.43
C HIS A 102 -7.63 -3.13 -12.52
N PRO A 103 -7.61 -1.79 -12.72
CA PRO A 103 -8.80 -0.93 -12.58
C PRO A 103 -9.90 -1.20 -13.61
N ARG A 104 -9.55 -1.79 -14.76
CA ARG A 104 -10.50 -2.17 -15.84
C ARG A 104 -11.16 -3.54 -15.66
N LEU A 105 -10.93 -4.26 -14.56
CA LEU A 105 -11.60 -5.56 -14.35
C LEU A 105 -13.09 -5.38 -14.13
N THR A 106 -13.91 -6.24 -14.74
CA THR A 106 -15.33 -6.34 -14.39
C THR A 106 -15.49 -6.88 -12.97
N PRO A 107 -16.61 -6.64 -12.28
CA PRO A 107 -16.80 -7.09 -10.89
C PRO A 107 -16.55 -8.60 -10.69
N GLY A 108 -17.01 -9.45 -11.61
CA GLY A 108 -16.76 -10.90 -11.54
C GLY A 108 -15.27 -11.24 -11.66
N ARG A 109 -14.57 -10.68 -12.65
CA ARG A 109 -13.12 -10.90 -12.83
C ARG A 109 -12.32 -10.32 -11.67
N ARG A 110 -12.74 -9.18 -11.11
CA ARG A 110 -12.13 -8.58 -9.92
C ARG A 110 -12.18 -9.54 -8.74
N ARG A 111 -13.34 -10.15 -8.48
CA ARG A 111 -13.52 -11.13 -7.41
C ARG A 111 -12.69 -12.40 -7.65
N GLU A 112 -12.64 -12.92 -8.87
CA GLU A 112 -11.78 -14.07 -9.22
C GLU A 112 -10.29 -13.78 -8.98
N ALA A 113 -9.83 -12.59 -9.37
CA ALA A 113 -8.45 -12.18 -9.19
C ALA A 113 -8.11 -12.00 -7.70
N LEU A 114 -8.99 -11.37 -6.93
CA LEU A 114 -8.86 -11.26 -5.47
C LEU A 114 -8.79 -12.64 -4.82
N ASN A 115 -9.70 -13.55 -5.16
CA ASN A 115 -9.72 -14.92 -4.63
C ASN A 115 -8.43 -15.69 -4.96
N SER A 116 -7.82 -15.42 -6.12
CA SER A 116 -6.53 -16.00 -6.47
C SER A 116 -5.40 -15.49 -5.55
N LEU A 117 -5.39 -14.20 -5.22
CA LEU A 117 -4.45 -13.63 -4.24
C LEU A 117 -4.68 -14.17 -2.83
N LEU A 118 -5.94 -14.30 -2.41
CA LEU A 118 -6.30 -14.88 -1.12
C LEU A 118 -5.90 -16.35 -1.02
N THR A 119 -6.06 -17.11 -2.10
CA THR A 119 -5.58 -18.51 -2.19
C THR A 119 -4.07 -18.57 -1.99
N ALA A 120 -3.29 -17.74 -2.69
CA ALA A 120 -1.84 -17.66 -2.52
C ALA A 120 -1.44 -17.31 -1.08
N THR A 121 -2.15 -16.34 -0.49
CA THR A 121 -1.96 -15.87 0.89
C THR A 121 -2.21 -17.00 1.89
N ALA A 122 -3.34 -17.71 1.75
CA ALA A 122 -3.74 -18.81 2.63
C ALA A 122 -2.77 -19.99 2.53
N SER A 123 -2.40 -20.41 1.31
CA SER A 123 -1.45 -21.50 1.10
C SER A 123 -0.07 -21.20 1.69
N LEU A 124 0.43 -19.97 1.53
CA LEU A 124 1.73 -19.57 2.08
C LEU A 124 1.67 -19.46 3.61
N ALA A 125 0.56 -18.94 4.15
CA ALA A 125 0.34 -18.89 5.59
C ALA A 125 0.30 -20.29 6.21
N GLU A 126 -0.43 -21.22 5.60
CA GLU A 126 -0.51 -22.62 6.04
C GLU A 126 0.86 -23.30 6.00
N ALA A 127 1.57 -23.20 4.88
CA ALA A 127 2.90 -23.80 4.70
C ALA A 127 3.92 -23.35 5.77
N HIS A 128 3.77 -22.12 6.27
CA HIS A 128 4.67 -21.53 7.27
C HIS A 128 4.09 -21.46 8.68
N ARG A 129 2.91 -22.05 8.92
CA ARG A 129 2.18 -22.00 10.19
C ARG A 129 2.02 -20.56 10.71
N ALA A 130 1.68 -19.66 9.80
CA ALA A 130 1.48 -18.25 10.06
C ALA A 130 -0.01 -17.87 9.97
N GLN A 131 -0.38 -16.75 10.59
CA GLN A 131 -1.67 -16.12 10.41
C GLN A 131 -1.52 -14.95 9.44
N SER A 132 -2.36 -14.91 8.41
CA SER A 132 -2.30 -13.88 7.38
C SER A 132 -3.16 -12.66 7.72
N TRP A 133 -2.64 -11.46 7.48
CA TRP A 133 -3.33 -10.20 7.73
C TRP A 133 -3.09 -9.19 6.61
N TRP A 134 -4.14 -8.40 6.32
CA TRP A 134 -4.04 -7.18 5.53
C TRP A 134 -4.18 -6.00 6.49
N LEU A 135 -3.07 -5.35 6.82
CA LEU A 135 -3.08 -4.16 7.69
C LEU A 135 -3.20 -2.89 6.86
N TYR A 136 -3.77 -1.84 7.46
CA TYR A 136 -3.89 -0.50 6.86
C TYR A 136 -4.61 -0.43 5.51
N VAL A 137 -5.58 -1.31 5.30
CA VAL A 137 -6.44 -1.26 4.11
C VAL A 137 -7.48 -0.15 4.22
N THR A 138 -7.87 0.43 3.08
CA THR A 138 -8.97 1.41 3.03
C THR A 138 -10.31 0.75 3.37
N ASP A 139 -11.31 1.52 3.80
CA ASP A 139 -12.65 0.99 4.13
C ASP A 139 -13.26 0.14 3.01
N SER A 140 -13.12 0.61 1.76
CA SER A 140 -13.58 -0.12 0.57
C SER A 140 -12.85 -1.46 0.37
N ALA A 141 -11.53 -1.48 0.57
CA ALA A 141 -10.72 -2.68 0.45
C ALA A 141 -10.97 -3.63 1.64
N ALA A 142 -11.17 -3.10 2.85
CA ALA A 142 -11.52 -3.85 4.04
C ALA A 142 -12.85 -4.58 3.88
N ALA A 143 -13.87 -3.90 3.35
CA ALA A 143 -15.17 -4.50 3.06
C ALA A 143 -15.08 -5.60 1.99
N GLU A 144 -14.33 -5.37 0.91
CA GLU A 144 -14.14 -6.36 -0.16
C GLU A 144 -13.38 -7.60 0.33
N LEU A 145 -12.33 -7.41 1.14
CA LEU A 145 -11.57 -8.49 1.77
C LEU A 145 -12.40 -9.25 2.80
N ALA A 146 -13.18 -8.54 3.62
CA ALA A 146 -14.07 -9.11 4.63
C ALA A 146 -15.10 -10.06 4.00
N ASP A 147 -15.77 -9.61 2.94
CA ASP A 147 -16.71 -10.40 2.16
C ASP A 147 -16.06 -11.65 1.56
N ALA A 148 -14.88 -11.49 0.94
CA ALA A 148 -14.17 -12.60 0.31
C ALA A 148 -13.61 -13.63 1.31
N CYS A 149 -13.21 -13.19 2.51
CA CYS A 149 -12.64 -14.04 3.55
C CYS A 149 -13.69 -14.60 4.53
N GLY A 150 -14.91 -14.06 4.56
CA GLY A 150 -15.90 -14.38 5.58
C GLY A 150 -15.46 -13.92 6.99
N THR A 151 -14.82 -12.76 7.08
CA THR A 151 -14.26 -12.20 8.32
C THR A 151 -14.75 -10.78 8.56
N GLU A 152 -14.69 -10.31 9.80
CA GLU A 152 -14.97 -8.91 10.13
C GLU A 152 -13.69 -8.05 10.13
N PRO A 153 -13.70 -6.85 9.53
CA PRO A 153 -12.57 -5.95 9.57
C PRO A 153 -12.40 -5.33 10.96
N VAL A 154 -11.15 -5.10 11.37
CA VAL A 154 -10.81 -4.40 12.62
C VAL A 154 -10.35 -2.99 12.29
N ARG A 155 -11.02 -1.98 12.87
CA ARG A 155 -10.62 -0.58 12.70
C ARG A 155 -9.34 -0.30 13.50
N LEU A 156 -8.29 0.13 12.80
CA LEU A 156 -6.98 0.40 13.40
C LEU A 156 -6.74 1.88 13.67
N ALA A 157 -7.01 2.74 12.68
CA ALA A 157 -6.72 4.17 12.73
C ALA A 157 -7.62 4.94 11.76
N ASP A 158 -7.70 6.25 11.96
CA ASP A 158 -8.25 7.19 10.99
C ASP A 158 -7.13 7.75 10.11
N ASP A 159 -7.45 8.02 8.85
CA ASP A 159 -6.56 8.64 7.88
C ASP A 159 -7.16 9.97 7.39
N ALA A 160 -6.30 10.89 6.97
CA ALA A 160 -6.68 12.18 6.42
C ALA A 160 -6.05 12.35 5.04
N ARG A 161 -6.91 12.43 4.01
CA ARG A 161 -6.48 12.56 2.62
C ARG A 161 -6.78 13.94 2.07
N ILE A 162 -5.80 14.49 1.36
CA ILE A 162 -5.97 15.73 0.59
C ILE A 162 -6.08 15.32 -0.88
N PRO A 163 -7.25 15.48 -1.53
CA PRO A 163 -7.36 15.28 -2.96
C PRO A 163 -6.44 16.24 -3.70
N LEU A 164 -5.62 15.71 -4.60
CA LEU A 164 -4.74 16.46 -5.48
C LEU A 164 -5.22 16.30 -6.93
N PRO A 165 -6.26 17.05 -7.36
CA PRO A 165 -6.72 17.00 -8.73
C PRO A 165 -5.72 17.68 -9.66
N GLY A 166 -5.66 17.19 -10.90
CA GLY A 166 -4.76 17.73 -11.93
C GLY A 166 -3.29 17.38 -11.69
N GLY A 167 -2.40 18.19 -12.24
CA GLY A 167 -0.95 17.97 -12.20
C GLY A 167 -0.17 19.15 -11.63
N THR A 168 -0.84 20.26 -11.31
CA THR A 168 -0.21 21.50 -10.87
C THR A 168 -0.76 21.97 -9.52
N PHE A 169 -0.01 22.86 -8.87
CA PHE A 169 -0.48 23.51 -7.65
C PHE A 169 -1.73 24.38 -7.91
N ASP A 170 -1.87 24.94 -9.11
CA ASP A 170 -3.04 25.71 -9.49
C ASP A 170 -4.29 24.84 -9.67
N ASP A 171 -4.14 23.60 -10.14
CA ASP A 171 -5.23 22.62 -10.19
C ASP A 171 -5.73 22.29 -8.78
N TYR A 172 -4.79 22.05 -7.84
CA TYR A 172 -5.10 21.88 -6.43
C TYR A 172 -5.84 23.10 -5.85
N LEU A 173 -5.33 24.31 -6.09
CA LEU A 173 -5.99 25.53 -5.62
C LEU A 173 -7.38 25.69 -6.22
N ALA A 174 -7.56 25.43 -7.51
CA ALA A 174 -8.85 25.59 -8.20
C ALA A 174 -9.95 24.72 -7.57
N ALA A 175 -9.59 23.53 -7.07
CA ALA A 175 -10.51 22.62 -6.39
C ALA A 175 -10.94 23.08 -4.98
N LEU A 176 -10.25 24.05 -4.37
CA LEU A 176 -10.60 24.56 -3.05
C LEU A 176 -11.75 25.59 -3.11
N PRO A 177 -12.59 25.70 -2.07
CA PRO A 177 -13.54 26.81 -1.93
C PRO A 177 -12.86 28.19 -1.96
N SER A 178 -13.55 29.21 -2.49
CA SER A 178 -12.99 30.56 -2.74
C SER A 178 -12.25 31.15 -1.54
N LYS A 179 -12.85 31.07 -0.34
CA LYS A 179 -12.24 31.57 0.90
C LYS A 179 -10.91 30.87 1.22
N ARG A 180 -10.81 29.55 1.03
CA ARG A 180 -9.56 28.79 1.22
C ARG A 180 -8.51 29.18 0.18
N ARG A 181 -8.89 29.37 -1.08
CA ARG A 181 -7.96 29.83 -2.14
C ARG A 181 -7.30 31.16 -1.78
N VAL A 182 -8.09 32.12 -1.29
CA VAL A 182 -7.58 33.43 -0.86
C VAL A 182 -6.63 33.29 0.32
N ALA A 183 -6.97 32.47 1.32
CA ALA A 183 -6.11 32.22 2.47
C ALA A 183 -4.75 31.61 2.06
N VAL A 184 -4.75 30.53 1.27
CA VAL A 184 -3.52 29.88 0.80
C VAL A 184 -2.66 30.85 -0.04
N ARG A 185 -3.27 31.66 -0.91
CA ARG A 185 -2.55 32.68 -1.68
C ARG A 185 -1.89 33.74 -0.78
N ARG A 186 -2.58 34.15 0.29
CA ARG A 186 -2.04 35.10 1.29
C ARG A 186 -0.86 34.48 2.05
N GLU A 187 -0.98 33.24 2.51
CA GLU A 187 0.09 32.52 3.21
C GLU A 187 1.34 32.38 2.35
N ARG A 188 1.18 32.00 1.07
CA ARG A 188 2.29 31.92 0.12
C ARG A 188 2.97 33.27 -0.12
N ARG A 189 2.21 34.36 -0.18
CA ARG A 189 2.77 35.71 -0.29
C ARG A 189 3.58 36.06 0.94
N ALA A 190 3.03 35.84 2.13
CA ALA A 190 3.73 36.10 3.39
C ALA A 190 5.03 35.28 3.50
N PHE A 191 5.01 34.01 3.07
CA PHE A 191 6.22 33.18 3.00
C PHE A 191 7.29 33.76 2.07
N ALA A 192 6.89 34.23 0.88
CA ALA A 192 7.81 34.86 -0.07
C ALA A 192 8.38 36.20 0.43
N GLU A 193 7.55 37.03 1.05
CA GLU A 193 7.94 38.33 1.63
C GLU A 193 8.90 38.18 2.83
N ALA A 194 8.86 37.05 3.53
CA ALA A 194 9.74 36.76 4.65
C ALA A 194 11.19 36.42 4.25
N GLY A 195 11.47 36.21 2.97
CA GLY A 195 12.84 35.96 2.47
C GLY A 195 13.38 34.54 2.73
N TYR A 196 12.52 33.55 2.98
CA TYR A 196 12.92 32.16 3.14
C TYR A 196 13.37 31.51 1.82
N GLU A 197 14.35 30.60 1.90
CA GLU A 197 14.77 29.76 0.78
C GLU A 197 14.18 28.35 0.91
N VAL A 198 13.67 27.79 -0.20
CA VAL A 198 13.20 26.40 -0.27
C VAL A 198 14.13 25.63 -1.20
N ARG A 199 14.66 24.51 -0.70
CA ARG A 199 15.54 23.61 -1.45
C ARG A 199 14.98 22.19 -1.42
N THR A 200 15.06 21.50 -2.54
CA THR A 200 14.80 20.05 -2.61
C THR A 200 16.14 19.34 -2.52
N LEU A 201 16.33 18.61 -1.43
CA LEU A 201 17.55 17.86 -1.15
C LEU A 201 17.20 16.37 -1.01
N ARG A 202 18.19 15.51 -1.20
CA ARG A 202 18.05 14.09 -0.82
C ARG A 202 17.96 14.02 0.70
N LEU A 203 17.24 13.03 1.22
CA LEU A 203 17.15 12.84 2.67
C LEU A 203 18.54 12.71 3.32
N SER A 204 19.49 12.06 2.66
CA SER A 204 20.89 11.96 3.11
C SER A 204 21.64 13.29 3.21
N GLU A 205 21.14 14.36 2.59
CA GLU A 205 21.75 15.69 2.58
C GLU A 205 21.13 16.62 3.63
N CYS A 206 20.02 16.23 4.26
CA CYS A 206 19.29 17.08 5.21
C CYS A 206 18.71 16.35 6.43
N ALA A 207 18.95 15.05 6.57
CA ALA A 207 18.61 14.32 7.77
C ALA A 207 19.61 14.66 8.88
N ASP A 208 19.11 15.21 9.99
CA ASP A 208 19.90 15.33 11.21
C ASP A 208 20.20 13.91 11.73
N THR A 209 21.47 13.59 11.95
CA THR A 209 21.84 12.37 12.65
C THR A 209 21.35 12.49 14.09
N ALA A 210 20.27 11.78 14.41
CA ALA A 210 19.77 11.63 15.78
C ALA A 210 20.77 10.89 16.67
#